data_AF-A0A3M1XVZ1-F1
#
_entry.id   AF-A0A3M1XVZ1-F1
#
_cell.length_a   1.000
_cell.length_b   1.000
_cell.length_c   1.000
_cell.angle_alpha   90.00
_cell.angle_beta   90.00
_cell.angle_gamma   90.00
#
_symmetry.space_group_name_H-M   'P 1'
#
loop_
_entity.id
_entity.type
_entity.pdbx_description
1 polymer ?
#
loop_
_entity_poly.entity_id
_entity_poly.type
_entity_poly.pdbx_seq_one_letter_code
_entity_poly.pdbx_strand_id
1 'polypeptide(L)'
;MAGTTQESFTRTYNSFSGVDMLVTFGGTLVGELQGISYTVQREKAPIYTMGSADPRSFSRGKRGIAGSMIFMVFDRSALLEAFQDVPFLIGKSERHGGIVTDVSVPSIEIAGVGNASIGTTGPKSITLDKVLARPRYHDQILPFEVVITAANEYGSFATMRIHGVEILNVGSGMSIDDITTDEACTFVARAITPWSNQGSVITEVTTTAGLNSQVGSFQNPPMRFGAN
;
A
#
# COMPACT_ATOMS: atom_id res chain seq x y z
N MET A 1 -40.04 -29.94 -10.26
CA MET A 1 -39.30 -28.92 -9.47
C MET A 1 -37.92 -29.50 -9.17
N ALA A 2 -36.98 -29.29 -10.08
CA ALA A 2 -35.61 -29.75 -9.93
C ALA A 2 -34.71 -28.57 -10.29
N GLY A 3 -33.69 -28.31 -9.46
CA GLY A 3 -32.60 -27.38 -9.78
C GLY A 3 -32.67 -26.05 -9.07
N THR A 4 -32.20 -25.98 -7.83
CA THR A 4 -31.66 -24.74 -7.23
C THR A 4 -30.59 -25.03 -6.17
N THR A 5 -29.93 -26.19 -6.28
CA THR A 5 -28.97 -26.68 -5.27
C THR A 5 -27.58 -26.99 -5.86
N GLN A 6 -27.23 -26.45 -7.04
CA GLN A 6 -25.93 -26.70 -7.68
C GLN A 6 -24.97 -25.50 -7.69
N GLU A 7 -25.41 -24.26 -7.43
CA GLU A 7 -24.49 -23.11 -7.54
C GLU A 7 -23.59 -22.86 -6.32
N SER A 8 -23.90 -23.45 -5.16
CA SER A 8 -23.10 -23.25 -3.94
C SER A 8 -21.82 -24.10 -3.87
N PHE A 9 -21.67 -25.10 -4.75
CA PHE A 9 -20.51 -26.00 -4.79
C PHE A 9 -19.42 -25.59 -5.79
N THR A 10 -19.68 -24.57 -6.62
CA THR A 10 -18.70 -23.97 -7.57
C THR A 10 -17.95 -22.77 -6.97
N ARG A 11 -17.96 -22.59 -5.64
CA ARG A 11 -16.90 -21.83 -4.97
C ARG A 11 -15.67 -22.72 -4.79
N THR A 12 -15.17 -23.23 -5.91
CA THR A 12 -13.95 -24.01 -5.96
C THR A 12 -12.78 -23.08 -5.64
N TYR A 13 -11.85 -23.55 -4.82
CA TYR A 13 -10.54 -22.91 -4.63
C TYR A 13 -9.83 -22.91 -5.99
N ASN A 14 -10.05 -21.85 -6.76
CA ASN A 14 -9.38 -21.66 -8.02
C ASN A 14 -7.97 -21.14 -7.73
N SER A 15 -6.98 -21.94 -8.13
CA SER A 15 -5.61 -21.49 -8.19
C SER A 15 -5.50 -20.41 -9.25
N PHE A 16 -4.69 -19.38 -8.99
CA PHE A 16 -4.32 -18.40 -10.00
C PHE A 16 -2.86 -18.61 -10.37
N SER A 17 -2.57 -18.81 -11.65
CA SER A 17 -1.21 -18.87 -12.20
C SER A 17 -1.00 -17.67 -13.12
N GLY A 18 0.05 -16.88 -12.85
CA GLY A 18 0.24 -15.59 -13.52
C GLY A 18 -0.57 -14.52 -12.82
N VAL A 19 0.13 -13.70 -12.04
CA VAL A 19 -0.47 -12.61 -11.27
C VAL A 19 0.28 -11.36 -11.65
N ASP A 20 -0.45 -10.36 -12.12
CA ASP A 20 0.11 -9.06 -12.43
C ASP A 20 0.21 -8.24 -11.14
N MET A 21 1.37 -7.64 -10.93
CA MET A 21 1.68 -6.88 -9.73
C MET A 21 1.90 -5.43 -10.11
N LEU A 22 0.91 -4.61 -9.82
CA LEU A 22 0.86 -3.21 -10.20
C LEU A 22 1.10 -2.34 -8.97
N VAL A 23 2.05 -1.43 -9.06
CA VAL A 23 2.28 -0.42 -8.04
C VAL A 23 1.45 0.81 -8.38
N THR A 24 0.62 1.24 -7.43
CA THR A 24 -0.25 2.38 -7.62
C THR A 24 -0.01 3.42 -6.53
N PHE A 25 0.00 4.68 -6.93
CA PHE A 25 0.05 5.81 -6.00
C PHE A 25 -1.05 6.79 -6.38
N GLY A 26 -1.85 7.24 -5.41
CA GLY A 26 -2.95 8.18 -5.68
C GLY A 26 -3.98 7.70 -6.72
N GLY A 27 -4.06 6.39 -6.99
CA GLY A 27 -4.91 5.82 -8.04
C GLY A 27 -4.29 5.77 -9.45
N THR A 28 -3.07 6.27 -9.63
CA THR A 28 -2.32 6.15 -10.89
C THR A 28 -1.34 4.97 -10.83
N LEU A 29 -1.19 4.25 -11.94
CA LEU A 29 -0.19 3.20 -12.10
C LEU A 29 1.20 3.84 -12.19
N VAL A 30 2.11 3.39 -11.33
CA VAL A 30 3.48 3.90 -11.21
C VAL A 30 4.48 2.94 -11.85
N GLY A 31 4.24 1.64 -11.76
CA GLY A 31 5.11 0.63 -12.34
C GLY A 31 4.66 -0.77 -12.00
N GLU A 32 5.39 -1.74 -12.52
CA GLU A 32 5.12 -3.17 -12.32
C GLU A 32 6.23 -3.79 -11.47
N LEU A 33 5.85 -4.78 -10.65
CA LEU A 33 6.80 -5.58 -9.89
C LEU A 33 7.05 -6.90 -10.61
N GLN A 34 8.29 -7.35 -10.57
CA GLN A 34 8.67 -8.70 -11.03
C GLN A 34 8.30 -9.76 -10.00
N GLY A 35 8.38 -9.40 -8.71
CA GLY A 35 8.10 -10.32 -7.62
C GLY A 35 7.85 -9.60 -6.30
N ILE A 36 6.97 -10.18 -5.49
CA ILE A 36 6.72 -9.72 -4.12
C ILE A 36 6.62 -10.91 -3.17
N SER A 37 7.26 -10.79 -2.02
CA SER A 37 7.17 -11.73 -0.91
C SER A 37 6.84 -10.95 0.34
N TYR A 38 5.79 -11.35 1.05
CA TYR A 38 5.38 -10.70 2.29
C TYR A 38 5.14 -11.72 3.38
N THR A 39 5.39 -11.30 4.61
CA THR A 39 5.12 -12.07 5.83
C THR A 39 4.32 -11.23 6.80
N VAL A 40 3.32 -11.86 7.42
CA VAL A 40 2.53 -11.24 8.48
C VAL A 40 2.89 -11.93 9.78
N GLN A 41 3.69 -11.25 10.59
CA GLN A 41 4.09 -11.76 11.88
C GLN A 41 3.30 -11.09 13.00
N ARG A 42 2.95 -11.87 14.03
CA ARG A 42 2.31 -11.34 15.23
C ARG A 42 2.92 -11.98 16.47
N GLU A 43 3.21 -11.16 17.46
CA GLU A 43 3.62 -11.63 18.78
C GLU A 43 2.47 -12.39 19.42
N LYS A 44 2.70 -13.67 19.75
CA LYS A 44 1.75 -14.54 20.45
C LYS A 44 2.39 -15.14 21.68
N ALA A 45 1.82 -14.86 22.85
CA ALA A 45 2.28 -15.41 24.13
C ALA A 45 1.17 -16.25 24.76
N PRO A 46 1.43 -17.50 25.18
CA PRO A 46 0.45 -18.33 25.88
C PRO A 46 0.18 -17.81 27.29
N ILE A 47 -1.08 -17.85 27.71
CA ILE A 47 -1.52 -17.55 29.08
C ILE A 47 -1.95 -18.86 29.74
N TYR A 48 -1.30 -19.19 30.84
CA TYR A 48 -1.59 -20.37 31.66
C TYR A 48 -2.38 -20.00 32.91
N THR A 49 -3.14 -20.96 33.40
CA THR A 49 -3.83 -20.88 34.69
C THR A 49 -3.26 -21.95 35.61
N MET A 50 -3.13 -21.65 36.91
CA MET A 50 -2.65 -22.61 37.90
C MET A 50 -3.44 -23.92 37.81
N GLY A 51 -2.73 -25.06 37.74
CA GLY A 51 -3.31 -26.39 37.69
C GLY A 51 -3.67 -26.92 36.29
N SER A 52 -3.43 -26.15 35.22
CA SER A 52 -3.60 -26.61 33.83
C SER A 52 -2.26 -26.55 33.09
N ALA A 53 -1.81 -27.68 32.54
CA ALA A 53 -0.62 -27.75 31.70
C ALA A 53 -0.85 -27.10 30.32
N ASP A 54 -2.09 -27.16 29.82
CA ASP A 54 -2.45 -26.56 28.53
C ASP A 54 -2.75 -25.04 28.68
N PRO A 55 -2.34 -24.21 27.70
CA PRO A 55 -2.61 -22.78 27.72
C PRO A 55 -4.10 -22.52 27.51
N ARG A 56 -4.69 -21.62 28.32
CA ARG A 56 -6.10 -21.26 28.24
C ARG A 56 -6.40 -20.27 27.11
N SER A 57 -5.43 -19.41 26.81
CA SER A 57 -5.57 -18.37 25.78
C SER A 57 -4.20 -17.94 25.29
N PHE A 58 -4.18 -17.23 24.16
CA PHE A 58 -2.99 -16.59 23.64
C PHE A 58 -3.19 -15.08 23.66
N SER A 59 -2.32 -14.38 24.39
CA SER A 59 -2.18 -12.93 24.24
C SER A 59 -1.69 -12.63 22.82
N ARG A 60 -2.33 -11.67 22.15
CA ARG A 60 -2.03 -11.27 20.78
C ARG A 60 -1.46 -9.85 20.79
N GLY A 61 -0.15 -9.72 20.60
CA GLY A 61 0.57 -8.46 20.55
C GLY A 61 0.45 -7.73 19.20
N LYS A 62 1.44 -6.89 18.90
CA LYS A 62 1.50 -6.10 17.65
C LYS A 62 1.64 -7.00 16.43
N ARG A 63 1.04 -6.57 15.32
CA ARG A 63 1.16 -7.21 14.00
C ARG A 63 2.14 -6.39 13.18
N GLY A 64 3.19 -7.05 12.68
CA GLY A 64 4.08 -6.51 11.67
C GLY A 64 3.78 -7.15 10.32
N ILE A 65 3.78 -6.33 9.27
CA ILE A 65 3.73 -6.80 7.89
C ILE A 65 5.03 -6.30 7.25
N ALA A 66 5.85 -7.23 6.81
CA ALA A 66 7.12 -6.91 6.19
C ALA A 66 7.45 -7.92 5.10
N GLY A 67 8.23 -7.48 4.13
CA GLY A 67 8.52 -8.29 2.95
C GLY A 67 9.65 -7.72 2.10
N SER A 68 9.86 -8.37 0.97
CA SER A 68 10.71 -7.88 -0.11
C SER A 68 9.91 -7.79 -1.40
N MET A 69 10.23 -6.81 -2.22
CA MET A 69 9.71 -6.65 -3.57
C MET A 69 10.86 -6.39 -4.53
N ILE A 70 10.68 -6.79 -5.78
CA ILE A 70 11.66 -6.64 -6.85
C ILE A 70 11.05 -5.78 -7.95
N PHE A 71 11.67 -4.64 -8.20
CA PHE A 71 11.36 -3.78 -9.33
C PHE A 71 12.28 -4.13 -10.49
N MET A 72 11.72 -4.12 -11.71
CA MET A 72 12.55 -4.07 -12.91
C MET A 72 13.02 -2.64 -13.12
N VAL A 73 14.34 -2.43 -13.13
CA VAL A 73 14.95 -1.11 -13.34
C VAL A 73 15.31 -0.95 -14.81
N PHE A 74 14.69 0.04 -15.45
CA PHE A 74 15.09 0.54 -16.77
C PHE A 74 16.10 1.70 -16.60
N ASP A 75 16.18 2.61 -17.58
CA ASP A 75 17.04 3.81 -17.52
C ASP A 75 16.84 4.65 -16.24
N ARG A 76 15.64 4.58 -15.63
CA ARG A 76 15.31 5.20 -14.34
C ARG A 76 14.40 4.31 -13.51
N SER A 77 14.45 4.46 -12.19
CA SER A 77 13.49 3.83 -11.29
C SER A 77 12.11 4.46 -11.51
N ALA A 78 11.17 3.66 -12.02
CA ALA A 78 9.80 4.09 -12.33
C ALA A 78 9.10 4.67 -11.09
N LEU A 79 9.42 4.11 -9.92
CA LEU A 79 8.90 4.60 -8.66
C LEU A 79 9.43 6.01 -8.38
N LEU A 80 10.74 6.19 -8.36
CA LEU A 80 11.32 7.49 -8.00
C LEU A 80 10.84 8.59 -8.96
N GLU A 81 10.77 8.30 -10.25
CA GLU A 81 10.24 9.20 -11.29
C GLU A 81 8.80 9.65 -10.99
N ALA A 82 7.92 8.72 -10.63
CA ALA A 82 6.53 9.04 -10.31
C ALA A 82 6.37 9.92 -9.05
N PHE A 83 7.35 9.89 -8.14
CA PHE A 83 7.32 10.67 -6.90
C PHE A 83 8.11 11.98 -6.95
N GLN A 84 8.82 12.29 -8.05
CA GLN A 84 9.64 13.51 -8.13
C GLN A 84 8.85 14.80 -7.92
N ASP A 85 7.58 14.80 -8.32
CA ASP A 85 6.69 15.96 -8.19
C ASP A 85 5.96 16.04 -6.84
N VAL A 86 6.09 15.01 -6.00
CA VAL A 86 5.47 14.96 -4.67
C VAL A 86 6.49 15.42 -3.63
N PRO A 87 6.40 16.67 -3.15
CA PRO A 87 7.40 17.16 -2.23
C PRO A 87 7.19 16.58 -0.83
N PHE A 88 8.28 16.28 -0.13
CA PHE A 88 8.26 15.78 1.23
C PHE A 88 9.08 16.71 2.15
N LEU A 89 8.83 16.60 3.46
CA LEU A 89 9.51 17.40 4.47
C LEU A 89 10.81 16.72 4.90
N ILE A 90 11.94 17.35 4.59
CA ILE A 90 13.28 16.87 4.96
C ILE A 90 13.95 17.81 5.96
N GLY A 91 14.89 17.31 6.77
CA GLY A 91 15.73 18.13 7.63
C GLY A 91 16.64 19.06 6.81
N LYS A 92 16.96 20.25 7.30
CA LYS A 92 17.85 21.19 6.58
C LYS A 92 19.24 20.63 6.32
N SER A 93 19.74 19.76 7.18
CA SER A 93 21.03 19.08 7.03
C SER A 93 21.07 18.09 5.85
N GLU A 94 19.93 17.54 5.44
CA GLU A 94 19.82 16.54 4.38
C GLU A 94 19.47 17.17 3.01
N ARG A 95 19.44 18.50 2.95
CA ARG A 95 19.20 19.25 1.71
C ARG A 95 20.35 19.00 0.72
N HIS A 96 20.11 18.17 -0.29
CA HIS A 96 21.02 18.02 -1.42
C HIS A 96 20.30 18.30 -2.75
N GLY A 97 20.57 19.49 -3.32
CA GLY A 97 20.34 19.86 -4.73
C GLY A 97 18.90 19.76 -5.26
N GLY A 98 18.23 20.91 -5.40
CA GLY A 98 16.92 21.07 -6.06
C GLY A 98 15.91 21.85 -5.20
N ILE A 99 16.11 23.16 -5.09
CA ILE A 99 15.30 24.06 -4.26
C ILE A 99 13.86 24.13 -4.81
N VAL A 100 12.85 23.70 -4.03
CA VAL A 100 11.43 23.94 -4.38
C VAL A 100 10.88 25.14 -3.60
N THR A 101 11.23 25.32 -2.32
CA THR A 101 11.09 26.56 -1.51
C THR A 101 11.42 26.28 -0.04
N ASP A 102 11.99 27.24 0.67
CA ASP A 102 12.08 27.19 2.14
C ASP A 102 10.67 27.41 2.72
N VAL A 103 9.95 26.32 3.01
CA VAL A 103 8.68 26.43 3.74
C VAL A 103 9.01 26.79 5.20
N SER A 104 8.93 28.08 5.50
CA SER A 104 8.96 28.59 6.87
C SER A 104 7.72 28.09 7.59
N VAL A 105 7.82 26.94 8.26
CA VAL A 105 6.77 26.42 9.13
C VAL A 105 6.63 27.41 10.30
N PRO A 106 5.42 27.87 10.65
CA PRO A 106 5.23 28.92 11.66
C PRO A 106 5.93 28.56 12.96
N SER A 107 6.97 29.34 13.30
CA SER A 107 7.60 29.29 14.61
C SER A 107 6.63 29.80 15.66
N ILE A 108 6.49 29.08 16.76
CA ILE A 108 5.76 29.58 17.94
C ILE A 108 6.66 30.63 18.61
N GLU A 109 6.20 31.87 18.69
CA GLU A 109 6.81 32.87 19.55
C GLU A 109 6.43 32.57 21.00
N ILE A 110 7.40 32.16 21.81
CA ILE A 110 7.20 32.05 23.26
C ILE A 110 7.28 33.47 23.83
N ALA A 111 6.14 34.04 24.19
CA ALA A 111 6.09 35.24 25.03
C ALA A 111 6.70 34.90 26.39
N GLY A 112 7.97 35.27 26.59
CA GLY A 112 8.68 35.01 27.83
C GLY A 112 7.99 35.69 29.02
N VAL A 113 7.59 34.91 30.03
CA VAL A 113 7.40 35.43 31.39
C VAL A 113 8.81 35.59 31.98
N GLY A 114 9.13 36.80 32.46
CA GLY A 114 10.48 37.32 32.78
C GLY A 114 11.43 36.38 33.55
N ASN A 115 12.75 36.54 33.42
CA ASN A 115 13.49 37.72 33.87
C ASN A 115 14.61 38.14 32.91
N ALA A 116 14.77 39.46 32.76
CA ALA A 116 15.88 40.09 32.08
C ALA A 116 17.18 39.92 32.89
N SER A 117 18.08 39.06 32.43
CA SER A 117 19.49 39.07 32.79
C SER A 117 20.33 39.05 31.52
N ILE A 118 20.93 40.20 31.21
CA ILE A 118 22.11 40.45 30.36
C ILE A 118 22.33 39.47 29.19
N GLY A 119 22.06 39.96 27.96
CA GLY A 119 22.52 39.35 26.70
C GLY A 119 21.41 39.14 25.66
N THR A 120 21.23 40.13 24.79
CA THR A 120 20.45 40.10 23.52
C THR A 120 18.99 39.60 23.61
N THR A 121 18.07 40.56 23.78
CA THR A 121 16.62 40.39 23.61
C THR A 121 16.25 40.25 22.13
N GLY A 122 16.38 39.05 21.58
CA GLY A 122 15.76 38.66 20.32
C GLY A 122 14.64 37.64 20.57
N PRO A 123 13.59 37.57 19.73
CA PRO A 123 12.58 36.53 19.84
C PRO A 123 13.26 35.17 19.75
N LYS A 124 13.14 34.33 20.79
CA LYS A 124 13.59 32.93 20.74
C LYS A 124 12.53 32.12 20.02
N SER A 125 12.61 32.09 18.68
CA SER A 125 11.80 31.20 17.86
C SER A 125 12.37 29.79 17.90
N ILE A 126 11.57 28.79 18.26
CA ILE A 126 11.90 27.39 17.93
C ILE A 126 11.66 27.26 16.42
N THR A 127 12.71 27.46 15.63
CA THR A 127 12.66 27.29 14.18
C THR A 127 12.66 25.80 13.87
N LEU A 128 11.57 25.30 13.29
CA LEU A 128 11.55 23.93 12.77
C LEU A 128 12.51 23.86 11.59
N ASP A 129 13.55 23.05 11.73
CA ASP A 129 14.61 22.91 10.73
C ASP A 129 14.21 21.97 9.57
N LYS A 130 12.99 22.15 9.04
CA LYS A 130 12.42 21.32 7.98
C LYS A 130 12.16 22.13 6.72
N VAL A 131 12.39 21.52 5.56
CA VAL A 131 12.11 22.13 4.25
C VAL A 131 11.48 21.14 3.29
N LEU A 132 10.71 21.67 2.34
CA LEU A 132 10.17 20.89 1.25
C LEU A 132 11.26 20.59 0.22
N ALA A 133 11.49 19.30 -0.05
CA ALA A 133 12.41 18.82 -1.06
C ALA A 133 11.74 17.73 -1.92
N ARG A 134 12.31 17.48 -3.10
CA ARG A 134 11.91 16.36 -3.96
C ARG A 134 12.60 15.07 -3.50
N PRO A 135 11.92 13.91 -3.51
CA PRO A 135 12.52 12.64 -3.12
C PRO A 135 13.65 12.26 -4.08
N ARG A 136 14.79 11.86 -3.50
CA ARG A 136 15.99 11.41 -4.23
C ARG A 136 16.37 9.97 -3.94
N TYR A 137 15.81 9.40 -2.88
CA TYR A 137 15.99 8.03 -2.47
C TYR A 137 14.62 7.39 -2.23
N HIS A 138 14.55 6.06 -2.37
CA HIS A 138 13.30 5.31 -2.25
C HIS A 138 12.74 5.27 -0.83
N ASP A 139 13.53 5.54 0.19
CA ASP A 139 13.05 5.68 1.58
C ASP A 139 12.35 7.02 1.83
N GLN A 140 12.49 7.99 0.92
CA GLN A 140 11.91 9.33 1.03
C GLN A 140 10.54 9.48 0.36
N ILE A 141 10.14 8.50 -0.45
CA ILE A 141 8.85 8.48 -1.12
C ILE A 141 7.72 8.34 -0.10
N LEU A 142 6.53 8.82 -0.46
CA LEU A 142 5.37 8.57 0.39
C LEU A 142 4.94 7.09 0.31
N PRO A 143 4.32 6.57 1.39
CA PRO A 143 3.78 5.23 1.37
C PRO A 143 2.79 5.04 0.22
N PHE A 144 2.95 3.97 -0.54
CA PHE A 144 2.15 3.66 -1.71
C PHE A 144 1.35 2.36 -1.53
N GLU A 145 0.55 2.02 -2.53
CA GLU A 145 -0.23 0.79 -2.54
C GLU A 145 0.27 -0.15 -3.63
N VAL A 146 0.38 -1.43 -3.29
CA VAL A 146 0.64 -2.49 -4.27
C VAL A 146 -0.66 -3.24 -4.49
N VAL A 147 -1.13 -3.24 -5.72
CA VAL A 147 -2.33 -3.94 -6.15
C VAL A 147 -1.89 -5.18 -6.93
N ILE A 148 -2.36 -6.31 -6.46
CA ILE A 148 -2.03 -7.61 -7.02
C ILE A 148 -3.32 -8.14 -7.67
N THR A 149 -3.29 -8.32 -9.00
CA THR A 149 -4.43 -8.80 -9.78
C THR A 149 -4.12 -10.17 -10.36
N ALA A 150 -5.00 -11.12 -10.07
CA ALA A 150 -4.89 -12.48 -10.52
C ALA A 150 -6.10 -12.83 -11.38
N ALA A 151 -5.88 -13.42 -12.54
CA ALA A 151 -6.94 -13.94 -13.40
C ALA A 151 -6.70 -15.43 -13.60
N ASN A 152 -7.77 -16.23 -13.55
CA ASN A 152 -7.69 -17.63 -13.95
C ASN A 152 -8.21 -17.81 -15.38
N GLU A 153 -7.87 -18.93 -15.98
CA GLU A 153 -8.23 -19.28 -17.36
C GLU A 153 -9.73 -19.53 -17.51
N TYR A 154 -10.43 -19.76 -16.40
CA TYR A 154 -11.88 -19.93 -16.33
C TYR A 154 -12.65 -18.59 -16.17
N GLY A 155 -11.97 -17.46 -16.38
CA GLY A 155 -12.58 -16.13 -16.42
C GLY A 155 -12.94 -15.52 -15.06
N SER A 156 -12.51 -16.13 -13.96
CA SER A 156 -12.58 -15.56 -12.61
C SER A 156 -11.38 -14.68 -12.33
N PHE A 157 -11.61 -13.51 -11.73
CA PHE A 157 -10.56 -12.58 -11.36
C PHE A 157 -10.60 -12.26 -9.86
N ALA A 158 -9.43 -12.18 -9.26
CA ALA A 158 -9.25 -11.85 -7.85
C ALA A 158 -8.25 -10.72 -7.70
N THR A 159 -8.45 -9.90 -6.67
CA THR A 159 -7.54 -8.80 -6.35
C THR A 159 -7.17 -8.85 -4.87
N MET A 160 -5.88 -8.67 -4.61
CA MET A 160 -5.30 -8.45 -3.30
C MET A 160 -4.62 -7.08 -3.29
N ARG A 161 -4.58 -6.42 -2.13
CA ARG A 161 -3.92 -5.12 -1.99
C ARG A 161 -3.06 -5.06 -0.74
N ILE A 162 -1.87 -4.49 -0.87
CA ILE A 162 -0.99 -4.14 0.25
C ILE A 162 -0.99 -2.62 0.37
N HIS A 163 -1.40 -2.13 1.54
CA HIS A 163 -1.63 -0.72 1.80
C HIS A 163 -0.52 -0.11 2.65
N GLY A 164 -0.16 1.12 2.32
CA GLY A 164 0.82 1.91 3.06
C GLY A 164 2.17 1.21 3.12
N VAL A 165 2.66 0.82 1.94
CA VAL A 165 3.96 0.20 1.75
C VAL A 165 5.04 1.28 1.83
N GLU A 166 5.98 1.10 2.73
CA GLU A 166 7.11 1.99 2.97
C GLU A 166 8.42 1.22 2.82
N ILE A 167 9.32 1.75 2.00
CA ILE A 167 10.59 1.10 1.66
C ILE A 167 11.59 1.39 2.77
N LEU A 168 12.27 0.35 3.24
CA LEU A 168 13.28 0.44 4.30
C LEU A 168 14.70 0.40 3.75
N ASN A 169 14.93 -0.40 2.72
CA ASN A 169 16.23 -0.57 2.11
C ASN A 169 16.04 -0.92 0.64
N VAL A 170 16.97 -0.47 -0.18
CA VAL A 170 17.06 -0.77 -1.59
C VAL A 170 18.47 -1.25 -1.90
N GLY A 171 18.56 -2.37 -2.60
CA GLY A 171 19.81 -2.89 -3.13
C GLY A 171 19.61 -3.30 -4.58
N SER A 172 20.60 -3.01 -5.42
CA SER A 172 20.68 -3.50 -6.78
C SER A 172 22.05 -4.11 -7.01
N GLY A 173 22.07 -5.30 -7.61
CA GLY A 173 23.29 -5.92 -8.13
C GLY A 173 23.40 -5.59 -9.61
N MET A 174 24.58 -5.16 -10.04
CA MET A 174 24.84 -4.85 -11.45
C MET A 174 26.04 -5.68 -11.91
N SER A 175 25.88 -6.43 -13.00
CA SER A 175 26.97 -7.06 -13.73
C SER A 175 27.04 -6.52 -15.15
N ILE A 176 28.22 -6.56 -15.76
CA ILE A 176 28.40 -6.22 -17.18
C ILE A 176 27.70 -7.23 -18.11
N ASP A 177 27.41 -8.42 -17.59
CA ASP A 177 26.80 -9.53 -18.32
C ASP A 177 25.28 -9.62 -18.13
N ASP A 178 24.69 -8.82 -17.23
CA ASP A 178 23.25 -8.87 -16.94
C ASP A 178 22.45 -8.09 -17.99
N ILE A 179 21.41 -8.73 -18.55
CA ILE A 179 20.53 -8.10 -19.55
C ILE A 179 19.48 -7.17 -18.93
N THR A 180 19.08 -7.43 -17.69
CA THR A 180 18.14 -6.60 -16.92
C THR A 180 18.76 -6.29 -15.56
N THR A 181 18.56 -5.06 -15.09
CA THR A 181 18.91 -4.67 -13.72
C THR A 181 17.67 -4.69 -12.86
N ASP A 182 17.77 -5.32 -11.70
CA ASP A 182 16.66 -5.43 -10.76
C ASP A 182 16.98 -4.65 -9.48
N GLU A 183 15.98 -3.99 -8.91
CA GLU A 183 16.06 -3.34 -7.59
C GLU A 183 15.30 -4.18 -6.57
N ALA A 184 16.04 -4.80 -5.66
CA ALA A 184 15.49 -5.52 -4.52
C ALA A 184 15.27 -4.55 -3.36
N CYS A 185 14.00 -4.33 -3.00
CA CYS A 185 13.61 -3.45 -1.92
C CYS A 185 13.01 -4.26 -0.75
N THR A 186 13.36 -3.95 0.49
CA THR A 186 12.62 -4.43 1.66
C THR A 186 11.62 -3.38 2.10
N PHE A 187 10.45 -3.83 2.57
CA PHE A 187 9.36 -2.93 2.93
C PHE A 187 8.65 -3.35 4.20
N VAL A 188 7.99 -2.37 4.81
CA VAL A 188 6.96 -2.57 5.83
C VAL A 188 5.63 -2.04 5.30
N ALA A 189 4.53 -2.65 5.71
CA ALA A 189 3.19 -2.24 5.29
C ALA A 189 2.25 -2.04 6.46
N ARG A 190 1.26 -1.17 6.27
CA ARG A 190 0.26 -0.85 7.29
C ARG A 190 -0.86 -1.88 7.36
N ALA A 191 -1.32 -2.35 6.21
CA ALA A 191 -2.42 -3.31 6.13
C ALA A 191 -2.34 -4.15 4.85
N ILE A 192 -2.96 -5.31 4.88
CA ILE A 192 -3.20 -6.16 3.71
C ILE A 192 -4.70 -6.39 3.61
N THR A 193 -5.26 -6.08 2.45
CA THR A 193 -6.58 -6.53 2.05
C THR A 193 -6.44 -7.90 1.40
N PRO A 194 -7.04 -8.95 1.99
CA PRO A 194 -6.91 -10.30 1.46
C PRO A 194 -7.54 -10.42 0.07
N TRP A 195 -7.26 -11.53 -0.59
CA TRP A 195 -7.87 -11.88 -1.87
C TRP A 195 -9.39 -11.77 -1.80
N SER A 196 -9.92 -10.90 -2.65
CA SER A 196 -11.35 -10.77 -2.90
C SER A 196 -11.63 -11.19 -4.34
N ASN A 197 -12.56 -12.12 -4.52
CA ASN A 197 -13.08 -12.45 -5.84
C ASN A 197 -13.94 -11.26 -6.30
N GLN A 198 -13.66 -10.74 -7.49
CA GLN A 198 -14.39 -9.60 -8.05
C GLN A 198 -15.41 -10.00 -9.12
N GLY A 199 -15.57 -11.31 -9.39
CA GLY A 199 -16.55 -11.86 -10.32
C GLY A 199 -15.91 -12.72 -11.41
N SER A 200 -16.73 -13.16 -12.36
CA SER A 200 -16.26 -13.70 -13.64
C SER A 200 -16.85 -12.90 -14.80
N VAL A 201 -16.07 -12.68 -15.85
CA VAL A 201 -16.60 -12.07 -17.08
C VAL A 201 -17.24 -13.20 -17.90
N ILE A 202 -18.58 -13.28 -17.88
CA ILE A 202 -19.31 -14.15 -18.81
C ILE A 202 -19.40 -13.39 -20.13
N THR A 203 -18.52 -13.71 -21.08
CA THR A 203 -18.66 -13.21 -22.45
C THR A 203 -19.83 -13.94 -23.10
N GLU A 204 -21.04 -13.39 -22.97
CA GLU A 204 -22.15 -13.80 -23.83
C GLU A 204 -21.81 -13.38 -25.27
N VAL A 205 -21.29 -14.31 -26.06
CA VAL A 205 -21.30 -14.16 -27.52
C VAL A 205 -22.77 -14.21 -27.93
N THR A 206 -23.40 -13.03 -27.94
CA THR A 206 -24.74 -12.85 -28.49
C THR A 206 -24.63 -13.07 -29.99
N THR A 207 -24.77 -14.33 -30.41
CA THR A 207 -25.18 -14.61 -31.79
C THR A 207 -26.61 -14.09 -31.88
N THR A 208 -26.80 -12.94 -32.51
CA THR A 208 -28.10 -12.29 -32.66
C THR A 208 -29.07 -13.21 -33.40
N ALA A 209 -29.82 -14.01 -32.66
CA ALA A 209 -31.09 -14.57 -33.05
C ALA A 209 -32.12 -14.06 -32.04
N GLY A 210 -32.60 -12.84 -32.32
CA GLY A 210 -33.69 -12.09 -31.70
C GLY A 210 -34.19 -12.51 -30.32
N LEU A 211 -33.91 -11.68 -29.31
CA LEU A 211 -34.76 -11.46 -28.14
C LEU A 211 -34.49 -10.05 -27.59
N ASN A 212 -35.57 -9.33 -27.29
CA ASN A 212 -35.63 -7.94 -26.84
C ASN A 212 -34.69 -7.66 -25.65
N SER A 213 -33.85 -6.62 -25.79
CA SER A 213 -32.99 -6.10 -24.73
C SER A 213 -33.79 -5.34 -23.67
N GLN A 214 -34.00 -5.96 -22.51
CA GLN A 214 -34.33 -5.24 -21.28
C GLN A 214 -33.01 -4.86 -20.61
N VAL A 215 -32.66 -3.56 -20.69
CA VAL A 215 -31.51 -2.97 -20.00
C VAL A 215 -31.78 -3.05 -18.49
N GLY A 216 -31.04 -3.91 -17.79
CA GLY A 216 -31.13 -4.04 -16.34
C GLY A 216 -30.65 -2.78 -15.64
N SER A 217 -31.58 -1.92 -15.22
CA SER A 217 -31.29 -0.79 -14.33
C SER A 217 -30.94 -1.30 -12.93
N PHE A 218 -29.79 -0.88 -12.40
CA PHE A 218 -29.41 -1.12 -11.01
C PHE A 218 -30.45 -0.50 -10.06
N GLN A 219 -31.27 -1.32 -9.40
CA GLN A 219 -32.08 -0.88 -8.26
C GLN A 219 -31.21 -0.84 -7.01
N ASN A 220 -31.01 0.36 -6.45
CA ASN A 220 -30.49 0.52 -5.09
C ASN A 220 -31.45 -0.14 -4.08
N PRO A 221 -30.95 -0.82 -3.03
CA PRO A 221 -31.80 -1.37 -1.99
C PRO A 221 -32.45 -0.23 -1.16
N PRO A 222 -33.72 -0.36 -0.76
CA PRO A 222 -34.42 0.70 -0.02
C PRO A 222 -33.88 0.84 1.41
N MET A 223 -33.60 2.08 1.83
CA MET A 223 -33.26 2.43 3.21
C MET A 223 -34.44 2.14 4.15
N ARG A 224 -34.27 1.24 5.11
CA ARG A 224 -35.22 1.02 6.20
C ARG A 224 -35.06 2.10 7.26
N PHE A 225 -35.96 3.08 7.29
CA PHE A 225 -36.21 3.89 8.48
C PHE A 225 -37.19 3.14 9.39
N GLY A 226 -36.71 2.64 10.51
CA GLY A 226 -37.54 2.10 11.58
C GLY A 226 -38.03 3.23 12.48
N ALA A 227 -39.35 3.44 12.51
CA ALA A 227 -40.04 4.15 13.57
C ALA A 227 -40.77 3.11 14.45
N ASN A 228 -40.82 3.44 15.75
CA ASN A 228 -41.32 2.71 16.93
C ASN A 228 -40.27 1.90 17.69
#